data_AF-A0A812RRJ7-F1
#
_entry.id   AF-A0A812RRJ7-F1
#
_cell.length_a   1.000
_cell.length_b   1.000
_cell.length_c   1.000
_cell.angle_alpha   90.00
_cell.angle_beta   90.00
_cell.angle_gamma   90.00
#
_symmetry.space_group_name_H-M   'P 1'
#
loop_
_entity.id
_entity.type
_entity.pdbx_description
1 polymer ?
#
loop_
_entity_poly.entity_id
_entity_poly.type
_entity_poly.pdbx_seq_one_letter_code
_entity_poly.pdbx_strand_id
1 'polypeptide(L)' 'IEVTYDIDANGILNVSASDKSTGKSNQITITNEKGRLSQSEIDRMVQEAEKFRAEDEANKLKIEAKNGG' A
#
# COMPACT_ATOMS: atom_id res chain seq x y z
N ILE A 1 -6.56 -5.82 -15.37
CA ILE A 1 -6.68 -4.61 -14.52
C ILE A 1 -5.28 -4.07 -14.28
N GLU A 2 -5.03 -2.82 -14.62
CA GLU A 2 -3.80 -2.08 -14.36
C GLU A 2 -4.09 -1.07 -13.26
N VAL A 3 -3.24 -1.03 -12.23
CA VAL A 3 -3.37 -0.12 -11.10
C VAL A 3 -2.21 0.86 -11.13
N THR A 4 -2.52 2.16 -11.08
CA THR A 4 -1.54 3.25 -11.05
C THR A 4 -1.67 4.03 -9.76
N TYR A 5 -0.52 4.36 -9.17
CA TYR A 5 -0.40 5.19 -7.98
C TYR A 5 0.41 6.42 -8.37
N ASP A 6 -0.18 7.60 -8.23
CA ASP A 6 0.43 8.88 -8.56
C ASP A 6 0.40 9.79 -7.32
N ILE A 7 1.55 10.40 -6.99
CA ILE A 7 1.67 11.32 -5.86
C ILE A 7 2.11 12.67 -6.41
N ASP A 8 1.28 13.69 -6.17
CA ASP A 8 1.58 15.05 -6.63
C ASP A 8 2.53 15.80 -5.66
N ALA A 9 2.97 17.00 -6.08
CA ALA A 9 3.85 17.85 -5.27
C ALA A 9 3.21 18.34 -3.96
N ASN A 10 1.89 18.25 -3.82
CA ASN A 10 1.15 18.58 -2.59
C ASN A 10 0.99 17.36 -1.67
N GLY A 11 1.44 16.18 -2.09
CA GLY A 11 1.31 14.92 -1.36
C GLY A 11 -0.07 14.25 -1.51
N ILE A 12 -0.89 14.65 -2.48
CA ILE A 12 -2.16 14.01 -2.80
C ILE A 12 -1.87 12.72 -3.57
N LEU A 13 -2.41 11.60 -3.09
CA LEU A 13 -2.28 10.29 -3.72
C LEU A 13 -3.50 10.01 -4.60
N ASN A 14 -3.28 9.89 -5.90
CA ASN A 14 -4.26 9.43 -6.87
C ASN A 14 -4.07 7.94 -7.12
N VAL A 15 -5.12 7.16 -6.90
CA VAL A 15 -5.14 5.72 -7.21
C VAL A 15 -6.13 5.49 -8.33
N SER A 16 -5.67 5.00 -9.47
CA SER A 16 -6.52 4.65 -10.60
C SER A 16 -6.40 3.16 -10.94
N ALA A 17 -7.53 2.54 -11.26
CA ALA A 17 -7.60 1.16 -11.73
C ALA A 17 -8.28 1.14 -13.10
N SER A 18 -7.61 0.60 -14.10
CA SER A 18 -8.05 0.54 -15.48
C SER A 18 -8.15 -0.91 -15.96
N ASP A 19 -9.29 -1.30 -16.51
CA ASP A 19 -9.46 -2.55 -17.21
C ASP A 19 -9.15 -2.37 -18.70
N LYS A 20 -7.96 -2.79 -19.13
CA LYS A 20 -7.51 -2.71 -20.53
C LYS A 20 -8.40 -3.48 -21.51
N SER A 21 -9.18 -4.46 -21.04
CA SER A 21 -10.05 -5.26 -21.92
C SER A 21 -11.38 -4.58 -22.22
N THR A 22 -11.94 -3.86 -21.25
CA THR A 22 -13.24 -3.19 -21.37
C THR A 22 -13.11 -1.67 -21.54
N GLY A 23 -11.91 -1.11 -21.34
CA GLY A 23 -11.63 0.33 -21.36
C GLY A 23 -12.17 1.09 -20.15
N LYS A 24 -12.81 0.40 -19.20
CA LYS A 24 -13.38 1.03 -17.99
C LYS A 24 -12.27 1.37 -17.02
N SER A 25 -12.34 2.56 -16.42
CA SER A 25 -11.43 2.97 -15.35
C SER A 25 -12.19 3.64 -14.22
N ASN A 26 -11.70 3.45 -13.00
CA ASN A 26 -12.15 4.15 -11.80
C ASN A 26 -10.93 4.78 -11.12
N GLN A 27 -11.12 5.93 -10.49
CA GLN A 27 -10.10 6.64 -9.74
C GLN A 27 -10.62 7.09 -8.39
N ILE A 28 -9.74 7.04 -7.38
CA ILE A 28 -9.95 7.58 -6.04
C ILE A 28 -8.81 8.56 -5.75
N THR A 29 -9.14 9.70 -5.17
CA THR A 29 -8.17 10.69 -4.71
C THR A 29 -8.09 10.63 -3.19
N ILE A 30 -6.89 10.45 -2.66
CA ILE A 30 -6.59 10.42 -1.23
C ILE A 30 -5.77 11.67 -0.92
N THR A 31 -6.43 12.68 -0.35
CA THR A 31 -5.78 13.91 0.09
C THR A 31 -4.97 13.63 1.35
N ASN A 32 -3.69 14.03 1.35
CA ASN A 32 -2.88 13.96 2.55
C ASN A 32 -3.12 15.22 3.39
N GLU A 33 -3.99 15.11 4.39
CA GLU A 33 -4.21 16.19 5.35
C GLU A 33 -2.93 16.40 6.19
N LYS A 34 -2.43 17.64 6.24
CA LYS A 34 -1.27 17.99 7.07
C LYS A 34 -1.52 17.54 8.51
N GLY A 35 -0.65 16.69 9.04
CA GLY A 35 -0.75 16.17 10.41
C GLY A 35 -1.44 14.81 10.57
N ARG A 36 -1.76 14.11 9.46
CA ARG A 36 -2.35 12.76 9.50
C ARG A 36 -1.55 11.72 10.31
N LEU A 37 -0.23 11.86 10.38
CA LEU A 37 0.64 11.03 11.21
C LEU A 37 1.65 11.93 11.92
N SER A 38 1.65 11.86 13.24
CA SER A 38 2.69 12.44 14.08
C SER A 38 4.01 11.68 13.91
N GLN A 39 5.14 12.31 14.23
CA GLN A 39 6.44 11.65 14.23
C GLN A 39 6.43 10.39 15.15
N SER A 40 5.75 10.47 16.29
CA SER A 40 5.59 9.32 17.19
C SER A 40 4.83 8.16 16.58
N GLU A 41 3.83 8.41 15.74
CA GLU A 41 3.10 7.35 15.04
C GLU A 41 3.97 6.70 13.96
N ILE A 42 4.77 7.50 13.25
CA ILE A 42 5.75 6.99 12.27
C ILE A 42 6.77 6.08 12.98
N ASP A 43 7.36 6.56 14.08
CA ASP A 43 8.36 5.80 14.82
C ASP A 43 7.79 4.50 15.39
N ARG A 44 6.54 4.53 15.89
CA ARG A 44 5.84 3.32 16.34
C ARG A 44 5.62 2.33 15.20
N MET A 45 5.17 2.80 14.03
CA MET A 45 4.96 1.93 12.86
C MET A 45 6.27 1.27 12.40
N VAL A 46 7.39 1.97 12.47
CA VAL A 46 8.72 1.42 12.15
C VAL A 46 9.12 0.33 13.16
N GLN A 47 8.98 0.60 14.47
CA GLN A 47 9.30 -0.37 15.51
C GLN A 47 8.42 -1.63 15.43
N GLU A 48 7.12 -1.45 15.17
CA GLU A 48 6.18 -2.56 14.97
C GLU A 48 6.58 -3.39 13.74
N ALA A 49 6.91 -2.74 12.61
CA ALA A 49 7.36 -3.44 11.41
C ALA A 49 8.63 -4.27 11.65
N GLU A 50 9.61 -3.73 12.38
CA GLU A 50 10.82 -4.49 12.74
C GLU A 50 10.52 -5.69 13.65
N LYS A 51 9.64 -5.49 14.63
CA LYS A 51 9.23 -6.55 15.56
C LYS A 51 8.52 -7.70 14.86
N PHE A 52 7.62 -7.39 13.92
CA PHE A 52 6.81 -8.39 13.23
C PHE A 52 7.45 -8.95 11.96
N ARG A 53 8.59 -8.41 11.52
CA ARG A 53 9.31 -8.85 10.30
C ARG A 53 9.50 -10.37 10.22
N ALA A 54 9.91 -11.02 11.30
CA ALA A 54 10.16 -12.46 11.33
C ALA A 54 8.86 -13.29 11.21
N GLU A 55 7.77 -12.79 11.77
CA GLU A 55 6.45 -13.43 11.67
C GLU A 55 5.85 -13.25 10.27
N ASP A 56 5.97 -12.05 9.70
CA ASP A 56 5.55 -11.74 8.34
C ASP A 56 6.31 -12.58 7.31
N GLU A 57 7.61 -12.77 7.49
CA GLU A 57 8.44 -13.62 6.63
C GLU A 57 7.99 -15.10 6.71
N ALA A 58 7.76 -15.61 7.92
CA ALA A 58 7.26 -16.98 8.10
C ALA A 58 5.86 -17.17 7.49
N ASN A 59 4.98 -16.18 7.60
CA ASN A 59 3.64 -16.22 7.02
C ASN A 59 3.69 -16.12 5.49
N LYS A 60 4.55 -15.27 4.94
CA LYS A 60 4.77 -15.17 3.50
C LYS A 60 5.25 -16.49 2.92
N LEU A 61 6.24 -17.13 3.53
CA LEU A 61 6.74 -18.45 3.12
C LEU A 61 5.65 -19.53 3.17
N LYS A 62 4.79 -19.52 4.19
CA LYS A 62 3.63 -20.43 4.27
C LYS A 62 2.62 -20.20 3.14
N ILE A 63 2.35 -18.95 2.77
CA ILE A 63 1.41 -18.61 1.69
C ILE A 63 2.01 -18.97 0.33
N GLU A 64 3.29 -18.65 0.10
CA GLU A 64 4.00 -19.02 -1.13
C GLU A 64 4.03 -20.53 -1.33
N ALA A 65 4.31 -21.29 -0.26
CA ALA A 65 4.27 -22.76 -0.30
C ALA A 65 2.86 -23.32 -0.59
N LYS A 66 1.79 -22.60 -0.26
CA LYS A 66 0.41 -23.00 -0.56
C LYS A 66 -0.06 -22.61 -1.97
N ASN A 67 0.51 -21.57 -2.56
CA ASN A 67 0.11 -21.04 -3.87
C ASN A 67 1.05 -21.47 -5.01
N GLY A 68 2.17 -22.13 -4.70
CA GLY A 68 3.16 -22.62 -5.65
C GLY A 68 3.06 -24.11 -6.01
N GLY A 69 1.92 -24.76 -5.73
CA GLY A 69 1.64 -26.16 -6.08
C GLY A 69 0.52 -26.28 -7.10
#